data_AF-A0A0Q6FLN9-F1
#
_entry.id   AF-A0A0Q6FLN9-F1
#
_cell.length_a   1.000
_cell.length_b   1.000
_cell.length_c   1.000
_cell.angle_alpha   90.00
_cell.angle_beta   90.00
_cell.angle_gamma   90.00
#
_symmetry.space_group_name_H-M   'P 1'
#
loop_
_entity.id
_entity.type
_entity.pdbx_description
1 polymer ?
#
loop_
_entity_poly.entity_id
_entity_poly.type
_entity_poly.pdbx_seq_one_letter_code
_entity_poly.pdbx_strand_id
1 'polypeptide(L)' 'MHSGGGTPGVDPYDVRLEDDELLSEVELTASLIVAANQTDAHLTPHEIDQALGIPRQGHAAPGS' A
#
# COMPACT_ATOMS: atom_id res chain seq x y z
N MET A 1 -23.28 -32.05 28.61
CA MET A 1 -23.44 -30.65 28.14
C MET A 1 -22.06 -30.15 27.76
N HIS A 2 -21.72 -30.15 26.46
CA HIS A 2 -20.42 -29.68 25.97
C HIS A 2 -20.54 -28.20 25.62
N SER A 3 -20.12 -27.33 26.52
CA SER A 3 -20.00 -25.90 26.23
C SER A 3 -18.58 -25.61 25.78
N GLY A 4 -18.34 -25.76 24.48
CA GLY A 4 -17.15 -25.23 23.82
C GLY A 4 -17.31 -23.72 23.65
N GLY A 5 -16.80 -22.94 24.60
CA GLY A 5 -16.66 -21.50 24.46
C GLY A 5 -15.44 -21.19 23.58
N GLY A 6 -15.59 -21.37 22.27
CA GLY A 6 -14.66 -20.75 21.32
C GLY A 6 -14.82 -19.24 21.42
N THR A 7 -13.76 -18.53 21.79
CA THR A 7 -13.70 -17.08 21.61
C THR A 7 -14.12 -16.79 20.16
N PRO A 8 -15.11 -15.90 19.92
CA PRO A 8 -15.50 -15.55 18.56
C PRO A 8 -14.23 -15.11 17.85
N GLY A 9 -13.89 -15.79 16.75
CA GLY A 9 -12.68 -15.54 16.00
C GLY A 9 -12.65 -14.07 15.64
N VAL A 10 -11.68 -13.35 16.18
CA VAL A 10 -11.34 -12.00 15.73
C VAL A 10 -10.99 -12.18 14.25
N ASP A 11 -11.77 -11.58 13.35
CA ASP A 11 -11.42 -11.60 11.94
C ASP A 11 -10.07 -10.85 11.81
N PRO A 12 -9.01 -11.50 11.32
CA PRO A 12 -7.69 -10.88 11.21
C PRO A 12 -7.67 -9.67 10.27
N TYR A 13 -8.74 -9.49 9.49
CA TYR A 13 -8.98 -8.37 8.59
C TYR A 13 -10.00 -7.35 9.16
N ASP A 14 -10.64 -7.60 10.31
CA ASP A 14 -11.49 -6.64 11.03
C ASP A 14 -10.66 -5.74 11.97
N VAL A 15 -9.57 -5.22 11.42
CA VAL A 15 -8.78 -4.16 12.06
C VAL A 15 -9.48 -2.85 11.74
N ARG A 16 -10.06 -2.20 12.75
CA ARG A 16 -10.52 -0.82 12.58
C ARG A 16 -9.29 0.05 12.35
N LEU A 17 -9.16 0.54 11.13
CA LEU A 17 -8.16 1.53 10.72
C LEU A 17 -8.53 2.87 11.38
N GLU A 18 -8.37 2.95 12.71
CA GLU A 18 -8.49 4.20 13.48
C GLU A 18 -7.19 5.02 13.40
N ASP A 19 -6.13 4.41 12.89
CA ASP A 19 -4.84 5.03 12.66
C ASP A 19 -4.75 5.51 11.20
N ASP A 20 -4.87 6.82 11.00
CA ASP A 20 -4.81 7.47 9.69
C ASP A 20 -3.50 7.16 8.95
N GLU A 21 -2.41 6.86 9.66
CA GLU A 21 -1.12 6.47 9.06
C GLU A 21 -1.21 5.06 8.46
N LEU A 22 -1.82 4.11 9.18
CA LEU A 22 -2.05 2.75 8.67
C LEU A 22 -3.03 2.74 7.50
N LEU A 23 -4.08 3.57 7.55
CA LEU A 23 -5.03 3.71 6.44
C LEU A 23 -4.32 4.23 5.18
N SER A 24 -3.45 5.24 5.35
CA SER A 24 -2.64 5.79 4.26
C SER A 24 -1.73 4.75 3.61
N GLU A 25 -1.12 3.85 4.40
CA GLU A 25 -0.28 2.76 3.88
C GLU A 25 -1.09 1.71 3.10
N VAL A 26 -2.29 1.38 3.58
CA VAL A 26 -3.21 0.46 2.89
C VAL A 26 -3.66 1.05 1.55
N GLU A 27 -4.03 2.33 1.52
CA GLU A 27 -4.41 3.03 0.28
C GLU A 27 -3.26 3.10 -0.72
N LEU A 28 -2.03 3.34 -0.25
CA LEU A 28 -0.83 3.34 -1.07
C LEU A 28 -0.57 1.96 -1.69
N THR A 29 -0.64 0.92 -0.86
CA THR A 29 -0.46 -0.47 -1.29
C THR A 29 -1.51 -0.87 -2.32
N ALA A 30 -2.78 -0.52 -2.08
CA ALA A 30 -3.87 -0.75 -3.02
C ALA A 30 -3.63 -0.05 -4.36
N SER A 31 -3.16 1.20 -4.33
CA SER A 31 -2.84 1.99 -5.53
C SER A 31 -1.74 1.32 -6.37
N LEU A 32 -0.69 0.80 -5.73
CA LEU A 32 0.39 0.08 -6.40
C LEU A 32 -0.08 -1.25 -7.01
N ILE A 33 -0.91 -2.00 -6.30
CA ILE A 33 -1.50 -3.25 -6.80
C ILE A 33 -2.35 -2.97 -8.03
N VAL A 34 -3.19 -1.94 -8.01
CA VAL A 34 -4.00 -1.55 -9.16
C VAL A 34 -3.12 -1.17 -10.35
N ALA A 35 -2.11 -0.32 -10.15
CA ALA A 35 -1.20 0.09 -11.20
C ALA A 35 -0.47 -1.11 -11.83
N ALA A 36 0.02 -2.04 -11.01
CA ALA A 36 0.70 -3.25 -11.50
C ALA A 36 -0.23 -4.20 -12.26
N ASN A 37 -1.51 -4.27 -11.90
CA ASN A 37 -2.48 -5.09 -12.63
C ASN A 37 -2.98 -4.45 -13.94
N GLN A 38 -2.75 -3.16 -14.15
CA GLN A 38 -3.12 -2.45 -15.37
C GLN A 38 -2.07 -2.59 -16.48
N THR A 39 -0.93 -3.22 -16.19
CA THR A 39 0.18 -3.40 -17.11
C THR A 39 0.52 -4.89 -17.26
N ASP A 40 0.74 -5.37 -18.49
CA ASP A 40 1.22 -6.74 -18.74
C ASP A 40 2.72 -6.92 -18.37
N ALA A 41 3.42 -5.83 -18.10
CA ALA A 41 4.82 -5.79 -17.72
C ALA A 41 5.00 -5.19 -16.32
N HIS A 42 6.18 -5.36 -15.72
CA HIS A 42 6.50 -4.71 -14.43
C HIS A 42 6.48 -3.18 -14.55
N LEU A 43 5.98 -2.52 -13.51
CA LEU A 43 6.07 -1.07 -13.37
C LEU A 43 7.53 -0.63 -13.40
N THR A 44 7.80 0.42 -14.16
CA THR A 44 9.10 1.08 -14.15
C THR A 44 9.29 1.87 -12.86
N PRO A 45 10.54 2.16 -12.45
CA PRO A 45 10.81 3.02 -11.29
C PRO A 45 10.08 4.37 -11.37
N HIS A 46 9.97 4.94 -12.57
CA HIS A 46 9.26 6.19 -12.79
C HIS A 46 7.75 6.09 -12.51
N GLU A 47 7.11 4.99 -12.93
CA GLU A 47 5.68 4.77 -12.67
C GLU A 47 5.42 4.50 -11.19
N ILE A 48 6.35 3.82 -10.51
CA ILE A 48 6.32 3.66 -9.05
C ILE A 48 6.43 5.03 -8.37
N ASP A 49 7.42 5.85 -8.73
CA ASP A 49 7.60 7.20 -8.17
C ASP A 49 6.34 8.05 -8.35
N GLN A 50 5.70 7.97 -9.52
CA GLN A 50 4.45 8.69 -9.80
C GLN A 50 3.30 8.20 -8.91
N ALA A 51 3.14 6.89 -8.73
CA ALA A 51 2.12 6.31 -7.85
C ALA A 51 2.37 6.65 -6.37
N LEU A 52 3.64 6.76 -5.97
CA LEU A 52 4.07 7.18 -4.63
C LEU A 52 4.03 8.71 -4.44
N GLY A 53 3.71 9.49 -5.48
CA GLY A 53 3.73 10.95 -5.43
C GLY A 53 5.12 11.56 -5.22
N ILE A 54 6.19 10.80 -5.50
CA ILE A 54 7.57 11.25 -5.36
C ILE A 54 7.89 12.18 -6.54
N PRO A 55 8.17 13.47 -6.29
CA PRO A 55 8.57 14.37 -7.36
C PRO A 55 9.90 13.87 -7.93
N ARG A 56 10.02 13.82 -9.27
CA ARG A 56 11.31 13.53 -9.90
C ARG A 56 12.32 14.53 -9.34
N GLN A 57 13.21 14.05 -8.49
CA GLN A 57 14.35 14.84 -8.08
C GLN A 57 15.16 15.03 -9.36
N GLY A 58 15.05 16.23 -9.95
CA GLY A 58 15.96 16.63 -11.00
C GLY A 58 17.35 16.38 -10.46
N HIS A 59 18.06 15.42 -11.05
CA HIS A 59 19.46 15.19 -10.77
C HIS A 59 20.17 16.49 -11.12
N ALA A 60 20.26 17.41 -10.15
CA ALA A 60 21.05 18.62 -10.28
C ALA A 60 22.49 18.13 -10.37
N ALA A 61 22.99 18.03 -11.60
CA ALA A 61 24.37 17.70 -11.85
C ALA A 61 25.23 18.70 -11.05
N PRO A 62 26.10 18.24 -10.14
CA PRO A 62 27.02 19.14 -9.47
C PRO A 62 28.08 19.59 -10.49
N GLY A 63 27.87 20.78 -11.09
CA GLY A 63 28.87 21.43 -11.93
C GLY A 63 28.29 22.16 -13.15
N SER A 64 28.05 23.46 -13.01
CA SER A 64 28.21 24.46 -14.08
C SER A 64 28.83 25.71 -13.48
#